data_AF-A0A8S3TE83-F1
#
_entry.id   AF-A0A8S3TE83-F1
#
_cell.length_a   1.000
_cell.length_b   1.000
_cell.length_c   1.000
_cell.angle_alpha   90.00
_cell.angle_beta   90.00
_cell.angle_gamma   90.00
#
_symmetry.space_group_name_H-M   'P 1'
#
loop_
_entity.id
_entity.type
_entity.pdbx_description
1 polymer ?
#
loop_
_entity_poly.entity_id
_entity_poly.type
_entity_poly.pdbx_seq_one_letter_code
_entity_poly.pdbx_strand_id
1 'polypeptide(L)'
;MPKSSSAADLLETASLPLIIREKDVEYQFHRVILYERLLKAYPYTRARVWKEARTDIPPHVRAHVWAAILEVEGDIHSLYSSIDKETATPTDRQIEVDIPRCHQYHQLLSSPTAHAKFKRVLKAWVYYNPQYVYWQGLDSLCAPFLALNFNDEALAFSCLQAFIPKYLHNFFMKDNSAVIQEYLCVFSHLIAFHDPELSNHLEGIGFIPDLYAIPWFLTMYAHVFPLHKLVHLWDTLLLGNSSFPLCIGVAILTQLKSQLISFGFNECILLFSDMPEINIELCVQDSIRIFCNTPKSAIYRQHARPAKKTIKADSRPNLSYYSRDYNDQPTNDLSMEPKTIEELRAVKCPHISAEDMIELGEFSGPVQSKSPTKRKHNSKPMLLVIDVRVQEEFNKGTIPSSINIPFQSAFCPEGNLNPCPAVTTLNAHPLQVKVVVGGRNKNALNFANELVRLGYKKVCVLHKGIDVLRNTSILTIPPADI
;
A
#
# COMPACT_ATOMS: atom_id res chain seq x y z
N MET A 1 -36.40 -22.69 -22.46
CA MET A 1 -35.72 -22.03 -21.33
C MET A 1 -34.26 -21.86 -21.69
N PRO A 2 -33.63 -20.71 -21.42
CA PRO A 2 -32.19 -20.60 -21.56
C PRO A 2 -31.54 -21.66 -20.66
N LYS A 3 -30.54 -22.38 -21.18
CA LYS A 3 -29.82 -23.40 -20.42
C LYS A 3 -29.12 -22.68 -19.26
N SER A 4 -29.34 -23.13 -18.03
CA SER A 4 -28.57 -22.68 -16.87
C SER A 4 -27.10 -22.94 -17.15
N SER A 5 -26.28 -21.89 -17.10
CA SER A 5 -24.84 -21.99 -17.28
C SER A 5 -24.25 -22.97 -16.27
N SER A 6 -23.34 -23.83 -16.71
CA SER A 6 -22.68 -24.76 -15.81
C SER A 6 -21.75 -24.01 -14.85
N ALA A 7 -21.37 -24.64 -13.74
CA ALA A 7 -20.39 -24.06 -12.81
C ALA A 7 -19.02 -23.82 -13.49
N ALA A 8 -18.70 -24.58 -14.55
CA ALA A 8 -17.49 -24.39 -15.34
C ALA A 8 -17.56 -23.09 -16.17
N ASP A 9 -18.72 -22.79 -16.76
CA ASP A 9 -18.91 -21.58 -17.57
C ASP A 9 -18.77 -20.30 -16.72
N LEU A 10 -19.31 -20.32 -15.49
CA LEU A 10 -19.17 -19.20 -14.54
C LEU A 10 -17.71 -18.98 -14.10
N LEU A 11 -16.94 -20.06 -13.95
CA LEU A 11 -15.51 -19.99 -13.61
C LEU A 11 -14.68 -19.45 -14.80
N GLU A 12 -15.05 -19.81 -16.02
CA GLU A 12 -14.43 -19.27 -17.23
C GLU A 12 -14.72 -17.77 -17.35
N THR A 13 -15.98 -17.34 -17.23
CA THR A 13 -16.34 -15.91 -17.24
C THR A 13 -15.62 -15.15 -16.14
N ALA A 14 -15.45 -15.72 -14.94
CA ALA A 14 -14.73 -15.07 -13.84
C ALA A 14 -13.27 -14.71 -14.17
N SER A 15 -12.65 -15.39 -15.15
CA SER A 15 -11.28 -15.16 -15.61
C SER A 15 -11.16 -14.10 -16.72
N LEU A 16 -12.29 -13.66 -17.30
CA LEU A 16 -12.31 -12.67 -18.37
C LEU A 16 -12.07 -11.25 -17.85
N PRO A 17 -11.64 -10.30 -18.70
CA PRO A 17 -11.53 -8.89 -18.35
C PRO A 17 -12.80 -8.32 -17.70
N LEU A 18 -12.64 -7.39 -16.76
CA LEU A 18 -13.73 -6.84 -15.95
C LEU A 18 -14.90 -6.31 -16.80
N ILE A 19 -14.60 -5.64 -17.91
CA ILE A 19 -15.62 -5.06 -18.80
C ILE A 19 -16.52 -6.13 -19.46
N ILE A 20 -16.00 -7.34 -19.66
CA ILE A 20 -16.78 -8.46 -20.20
C ILE A 20 -17.65 -9.03 -19.08
N ARG A 21 -17.08 -9.21 -17.90
CA ARG A 21 -17.77 -9.74 -16.72
C ARG A 21 -18.94 -8.87 -16.27
N GLU A 22 -18.81 -7.55 -16.30
CA GLU A 22 -19.89 -6.63 -15.92
C GLU A 22 -21.05 -6.60 -16.93
N LYS A 23 -20.80 -6.98 -18.19
CA LYS A 23 -21.82 -7.06 -19.23
C LYS A 23 -22.50 -8.44 -19.32
N ASP A 24 -21.90 -9.47 -18.72
CA ASP A 24 -22.48 -10.80 -18.67
C ASP A 24 -23.60 -10.86 -17.60
N VAL A 25 -24.84 -10.80 -18.07
CA VAL A 25 -26.04 -10.76 -17.21
C VAL A 25 -26.17 -12.00 -16.33
N GLU A 26 -25.92 -13.19 -16.89
CA GLU A 26 -26.04 -14.45 -16.16
C GLU A 26 -24.98 -14.52 -15.05
N TYR A 27 -23.73 -14.20 -15.39
CA TYR A 27 -22.65 -14.15 -14.41
C TYR A 27 -22.95 -13.14 -13.30
N GLN A 28 -23.33 -11.90 -13.64
CA GLN A 28 -23.66 -10.86 -12.65
C GLN A 28 -24.83 -11.28 -11.75
N PHE A 29 -25.88 -11.91 -12.31
CA PHE A 29 -27.02 -12.41 -11.55
C PHE A 29 -26.61 -13.45 -10.49
N HIS A 30 -25.78 -14.43 -10.88
CA HIS A 30 -25.25 -15.43 -9.94
C HIS A 30 -24.39 -14.80 -8.84
N ARG A 31 -23.57 -13.80 -9.18
CA ARG A 31 -22.75 -13.06 -8.22
C ARG A 31 -23.62 -12.25 -7.23
N VAL A 32 -24.68 -11.60 -7.70
CA VAL A 32 -25.62 -10.86 -6.83
C VAL A 32 -26.28 -11.80 -5.82
N ILE A 33 -26.85 -12.93 -6.26
CA ILE A 33 -27.46 -13.93 -5.36
C ILE A 33 -26.46 -14.45 -4.34
N LEU A 34 -25.21 -14.71 -4.76
CA LEU A 34 -24.13 -15.14 -3.88
C LEU A 34 -23.90 -14.10 -2.77
N TYR A 35 -23.76 -12.82 -3.12
CA TYR A 35 -23.53 -11.76 -2.14
C TYR A 35 -24.73 -11.51 -1.23
N GLU A 36 -25.96 -11.55 -1.74
CA GLU A 36 -27.15 -11.42 -0.88
C GLU A 36 -27.19 -12.49 0.22
N ARG A 37 -26.90 -13.75 -0.14
CA ARG A 37 -26.81 -14.86 0.84
C ARG A 37 -25.67 -14.67 1.82
N LEU A 38 -24.52 -14.20 1.34
CA LEU A 38 -23.36 -13.93 2.17
C LEU A 38 -23.64 -12.81 3.19
N LEU A 39 -24.18 -11.68 2.73
CA LEU A 39 -24.45 -10.51 3.54
C LEU A 39 -25.54 -10.77 4.59
N LYS A 40 -26.57 -11.56 4.27
CA LYS A 40 -27.58 -11.99 5.26
C LYS A 40 -27.01 -12.79 6.44
N ALA A 41 -25.91 -13.52 6.22
CA ALA A 41 -25.24 -14.32 7.25
C ALA A 41 -23.95 -13.66 7.78
N TYR A 42 -23.69 -12.40 7.41
CA TYR A 42 -22.60 -11.61 7.98
C TYR A 42 -22.92 -11.30 9.45
N PRO A 43 -21.96 -11.36 10.40
CA PRO A 43 -20.50 -11.44 10.22
C PRO A 43 -19.90 -12.84 10.06
N TYR A 44 -20.67 -13.92 10.17
CA TYR A 44 -20.15 -15.30 10.13
C TYR A 44 -19.51 -15.65 8.77
N THR A 45 -19.96 -14.99 7.70
CA THR A 45 -19.49 -15.19 6.32
C THR A 45 -18.33 -14.26 5.92
N ARG A 46 -17.78 -13.45 6.84
CA ARG A 46 -16.73 -12.44 6.55
C ARG A 46 -15.61 -12.96 5.64
N ALA A 47 -15.03 -14.12 5.97
CA ALA A 47 -13.95 -14.72 5.19
C ALA A 47 -14.34 -14.99 3.72
N ARG A 48 -15.59 -15.41 3.51
CA ARG A 48 -16.10 -15.75 2.19
C ARG A 48 -16.43 -14.49 1.38
N VAL A 49 -16.99 -13.45 2.01
CA VAL A 49 -17.17 -12.13 1.37
C VAL A 49 -15.85 -11.61 0.80
N TRP A 50 -14.79 -11.64 1.61
CA TRP A 50 -13.45 -11.22 1.19
C TRP A 50 -12.88 -12.07 0.05
N LYS A 51 -13.08 -13.39 0.10
CA LYS A 51 -12.63 -14.30 -0.96
C LYS A 51 -13.31 -13.98 -2.30
N GLU A 52 -14.63 -13.84 -2.30
CA GLU A 52 -15.39 -13.56 -3.52
C GLU A 52 -15.10 -12.16 -4.06
N ALA A 53 -14.87 -11.17 -3.17
CA ALA A 53 -14.57 -9.79 -3.56
C ALA A 53 -13.27 -9.66 -4.35
N ARG A 54 -12.29 -10.57 -4.14
CA ARG A 54 -11.08 -10.64 -4.97
C ARG A 54 -11.34 -11.05 -6.41
N THR A 55 -12.45 -11.73 -6.65
CA THR A 55 -12.85 -12.14 -7.99
C THR A 55 -13.58 -10.99 -8.66
N ASP A 56 -14.66 -10.49 -8.08
CA ASP A 56 -15.46 -9.39 -8.66
C ASP A 56 -16.45 -8.82 -7.62
N ILE A 57 -16.90 -7.59 -7.78
CA ILE A 57 -17.96 -7.02 -6.95
C ILE A 57 -19.04 -6.45 -7.88
N PRO A 58 -20.22 -7.07 -7.97
CA PRO A 58 -21.28 -6.58 -8.84
C PRO A 58 -21.72 -5.16 -8.46
N PRO A 59 -21.96 -4.27 -9.43
CA PRO A 59 -22.36 -2.90 -9.15
C PRO A 59 -23.56 -2.75 -8.21
N HIS A 60 -24.57 -3.62 -8.36
CA HIS A 60 -25.81 -3.59 -7.59
C HIS A 60 -25.63 -3.83 -6.08
N VAL A 61 -24.60 -4.58 -5.67
CA VAL A 61 -24.36 -4.92 -4.25
C VAL A 61 -23.11 -4.24 -3.70
N ARG A 62 -22.39 -3.46 -4.52
CA ARG A 62 -21.07 -2.87 -4.18
C ARG A 62 -21.09 -2.09 -2.87
N ALA A 63 -22.10 -1.24 -2.66
CA ALA A 63 -22.27 -0.45 -1.44
C ALA A 63 -22.21 -1.33 -0.16
N HIS A 64 -23.01 -2.40 -0.13
CA HIS A 64 -23.13 -3.30 1.01
C HIS A 64 -21.90 -4.20 1.16
N VAL A 65 -21.28 -4.62 0.03
CA VAL A 65 -20.04 -5.40 0.06
C VAL A 65 -18.88 -4.56 0.60
N TRP A 66 -18.77 -3.30 0.20
CA TRP A 66 -17.77 -2.37 0.75
C TRP A 66 -17.97 -2.14 2.25
N ALA A 67 -19.21 -1.93 2.69
CA ALA A 67 -19.54 -1.82 4.11
C ALA A 67 -19.10 -3.08 4.90
N ALA A 68 -19.37 -4.27 4.36
CA ALA A 68 -18.95 -5.53 4.97
C ALA A 68 -17.41 -5.72 5.00
N ILE A 69 -16.70 -5.30 3.95
CA ILE A 69 -15.22 -5.32 3.91
C ILE A 69 -14.62 -4.34 4.91
N LEU A 70 -15.26 -3.18 5.09
CA LEU A 70 -14.91 -2.16 6.08
C LEU A 70 -15.35 -2.52 7.51
N GLU A 71 -15.97 -3.68 7.71
CA GLU A 71 -16.49 -4.15 9.00
C GLU A 71 -17.49 -3.18 9.65
N VAL A 72 -18.34 -2.53 8.84
CA VAL A 72 -19.43 -1.68 9.34
C VAL A 72 -20.52 -2.56 9.95
N GLU A 73 -20.72 -2.43 11.26
CA GLU A 73 -21.64 -3.22 12.08
C GLU A 73 -22.36 -2.34 13.11
N GLY A 74 -23.49 -2.81 13.64
CA GLY A 74 -24.29 -2.10 14.64
C GLY A 74 -25.41 -1.24 14.06
N ASP A 75 -26.06 -0.47 14.93
CA ASP A 75 -27.16 0.42 14.55
C ASP A 75 -26.64 1.76 14.00
N ILE A 76 -26.24 1.73 12.74
CA ILE A 76 -25.70 2.88 12.02
C ILE A 76 -26.72 4.01 11.87
N HIS A 77 -28.02 3.70 11.78
CA HIS A 77 -29.06 4.68 11.56
C HIS A 77 -29.33 5.49 12.81
N SER A 78 -29.41 4.85 13.98
CA SER A 78 -29.55 5.55 15.26
C SER A 78 -28.32 6.40 15.55
N LEU A 79 -27.11 5.86 15.29
CA LEU A 79 -25.87 6.62 15.43
C LEU A 79 -25.89 7.89 14.57
N TYR A 80 -26.13 7.76 13.26
CA TYR A 80 -26.11 8.90 12.35
C TYR A 80 -27.20 9.94 12.64
N SER A 81 -28.40 9.47 13.02
CA SER A 81 -29.51 10.32 13.43
C SER A 81 -29.18 11.15 14.66
N SER A 82 -28.44 10.58 15.62
CA SER A 82 -28.06 11.24 16.88
C SER A 82 -27.05 12.39 16.75
N ILE A 83 -26.32 12.46 15.64
CA ILE A 83 -25.26 13.46 15.43
C ILE A 83 -25.89 14.80 15.02
N ASP A 84 -25.44 15.90 15.63
CA ASP A 84 -25.84 17.24 15.23
C ASP A 84 -25.25 17.61 13.85
N LYS A 85 -26.14 17.95 12.91
CA LYS A 85 -25.81 18.32 11.54
C LYS A 85 -26.27 19.75 11.20
N GLU A 86 -27.02 20.37 12.09
CA GLU A 86 -27.73 21.63 11.85
C GLU A 86 -26.96 22.82 12.42
N THR A 87 -26.36 22.67 13.60
CA THR A 87 -25.58 23.76 14.22
C THR A 87 -24.47 24.24 13.29
N ALA A 88 -24.43 25.54 13.04
CA ALA A 88 -23.43 26.14 12.17
C ALA A 88 -22.03 25.97 12.77
N THR A 89 -21.08 25.54 11.94
CA THR A 89 -19.68 25.40 12.35
C THR A 89 -18.77 26.26 11.47
N PRO A 90 -17.56 26.63 11.94
CA PRO A 90 -16.59 27.37 11.10
C PRO A 90 -16.24 26.65 9.79
N THR A 91 -16.39 25.32 9.77
CA THR A 91 -16.12 24.46 8.62
C THR A 91 -17.19 24.53 7.53
N ASP A 92 -18.42 24.94 7.86
CA ASP A 92 -19.56 24.93 6.93
C ASP A 92 -19.27 25.72 5.66
N ARG A 93 -18.61 26.88 5.78
CA ARG A 93 -18.24 27.72 4.64
C ARG A 93 -17.32 26.99 3.66
N GLN A 94 -16.35 26.23 4.16
CA GLN A 94 -15.42 25.49 3.29
C GLN A 94 -16.14 24.32 2.60
N ILE A 95 -16.97 23.58 3.35
CA ILE A 95 -17.80 22.50 2.80
C ILE A 95 -18.69 23.01 1.65
N GLU A 96 -19.35 24.16 1.84
CA GLU A 96 -20.24 24.77 0.84
C GLU A 96 -19.53 25.23 -0.43
N VAL A 97 -18.24 25.57 -0.36
CA VAL A 97 -17.42 25.96 -1.52
C VAL A 97 -16.85 24.75 -2.25
N ASP A 98 -16.59 23.65 -1.53
CA ASP A 98 -15.95 22.46 -2.10
C ASP A 98 -16.95 21.54 -2.81
N ILE A 99 -18.13 21.31 -2.21
CA ILE A 99 -19.16 20.42 -2.76
C ILE A 99 -19.52 20.77 -4.23
N PRO A 100 -19.79 22.04 -4.60
CA PRO A 100 -20.15 22.40 -5.98
C PRO A 100 -19.00 22.28 -6.98
N ARG A 101 -17.79 21.96 -6.54
CA ARG A 101 -16.62 21.71 -7.40
C ARG A 101 -16.27 20.21 -7.45
N CYS A 102 -16.78 19.44 -6.49
CA CYS A 102 -16.56 18.01 -6.35
C CYS A 102 -17.37 17.22 -7.37
N HIS A 103 -16.70 16.43 -8.23
CA HIS A 103 -17.34 15.46 -9.15
C HIS A 103 -18.53 16.01 -9.98
N GLN A 104 -18.48 17.27 -10.41
CA GLN A 104 -19.58 17.96 -11.10
C GLN A 104 -20.04 17.29 -12.40
N TYR A 105 -19.18 16.50 -13.04
CA TYR A 105 -19.54 15.70 -14.22
C TYR A 105 -20.55 14.58 -13.90
N HIS A 106 -20.70 14.18 -12.63
CA HIS A 106 -21.56 13.07 -12.22
C HIS A 106 -22.99 13.58 -11.93
N GLN A 107 -23.94 13.25 -12.80
CA GLN A 107 -25.32 13.76 -12.78
C GLN A 107 -26.02 13.66 -11.41
N LEU A 108 -25.82 12.54 -10.68
CA LEU A 108 -26.41 12.38 -9.36
C LEU A 108 -25.80 13.35 -8.34
N LEU A 109 -24.47 13.51 -8.36
CA LEU A 109 -23.72 14.24 -7.33
C LEU A 109 -23.75 15.75 -7.54
N SER A 110 -23.98 16.23 -8.76
CA SER A 110 -24.17 17.65 -9.05
C SER A 110 -25.57 18.17 -8.70
N SER A 111 -26.48 17.29 -8.26
CA SER A 111 -27.84 17.70 -7.87
C SER A 111 -27.85 18.47 -6.53
N PRO A 112 -28.78 19.43 -6.35
CA PRO A 112 -28.94 20.13 -5.06
C PRO A 112 -29.22 19.16 -3.89
N THR A 113 -29.95 18.09 -4.15
CA THR A 113 -30.21 17.02 -3.18
C THR A 113 -28.91 16.36 -2.74
N ALA A 114 -28.02 16.02 -3.68
CA ALA A 114 -26.72 15.46 -3.36
C ALA A 114 -25.86 16.44 -2.57
N HIS A 115 -25.85 17.72 -2.94
CA HIS A 115 -25.10 18.73 -2.21
C HIS A 115 -25.56 18.84 -0.74
N ALA A 116 -26.87 18.81 -0.49
CA ALA A 116 -27.41 18.79 0.87
C ALA A 116 -27.01 17.52 1.63
N LYS A 117 -27.00 16.35 0.97
CA LYS A 117 -26.54 15.08 1.55
C LYS A 117 -25.04 15.10 1.88
N PHE A 118 -24.21 15.60 0.97
CA PHE A 118 -22.78 15.80 1.20
C PHE A 118 -22.55 16.65 2.44
N LYS A 119 -23.21 17.81 2.54
CA LYS A 119 -23.07 18.71 3.69
C LYS A 119 -23.40 17.97 4.98
N ARG A 120 -24.51 17.22 5.03
CA ARG A 120 -24.89 16.45 6.22
C ARG A 120 -23.90 15.35 6.59
N VAL A 121 -23.42 14.56 5.62
CA VAL A 121 -22.45 13.48 5.87
C VAL A 121 -21.10 14.05 6.33
N LEU A 122 -20.59 15.09 5.67
CA LEU A 122 -19.33 15.74 6.03
C LEU A 122 -19.40 16.43 7.40
N LYS A 123 -20.49 17.16 7.69
CA LYS A 123 -20.70 17.75 9.02
C LYS A 123 -20.78 16.67 10.10
N ALA A 124 -21.52 15.60 9.86
CA ALA A 124 -21.60 14.49 10.81
C ALA A 124 -20.23 13.89 11.08
N TRP A 125 -19.40 13.71 10.05
CA TRP A 125 -18.05 13.18 10.19
C TRP A 125 -17.12 14.10 11.00
N VAL A 126 -17.10 15.40 10.68
CA VAL A 126 -16.27 16.37 11.42
C VAL A 126 -16.72 16.48 12.88
N TYR A 127 -18.03 16.54 13.13
CA TYR A 127 -18.58 16.60 14.49
C TYR A 127 -18.25 15.34 15.30
N TYR A 128 -18.38 14.16 14.70
CA TYR A 128 -18.12 12.89 15.37
C TYR A 128 -16.63 12.65 15.68
N ASN A 129 -15.71 13.34 14.99
CA ASN A 129 -14.28 13.20 15.16
C ASN A 129 -13.63 14.54 15.59
N PRO A 130 -13.80 14.96 16.86
CA PRO A 130 -13.34 16.27 17.33
C PRO A 130 -11.82 16.48 17.26
N GLN A 131 -11.04 15.40 17.12
CA GLN A 131 -9.60 15.46 16.89
C GLN A 131 -9.21 15.87 15.47
N TYR A 132 -10.14 15.79 14.51
CA TYR A 132 -9.91 16.09 13.10
C TYR A 132 -10.56 17.40 12.68
N VAL A 133 -9.99 18.01 11.65
CA VAL A 133 -10.51 19.19 10.98
C VAL A 133 -10.82 18.86 9.53
N TYR A 134 -11.72 19.62 8.93
CA TYR A 134 -11.98 19.50 7.51
C TYR A 134 -10.78 20.02 6.70
N TRP A 135 -10.23 19.14 5.88
CA TRP A 135 -9.27 19.49 4.83
C TRP A 135 -9.95 19.36 3.47
N GLN A 136 -9.61 20.28 2.56
CA GLN A 136 -10.02 20.18 1.16
C GLN A 136 -9.58 18.83 0.59
N GLY A 137 -10.52 18.10 -0.02
CA GLY A 137 -10.33 16.71 -0.46
C GLY A 137 -11.15 15.70 0.33
N LEU A 138 -11.64 16.03 1.53
CA LEU A 138 -12.55 15.17 2.30
C LEU A 138 -13.90 14.97 1.58
N ASP A 139 -14.38 16.00 0.87
CA ASP A 139 -15.50 15.95 -0.05
C ASP A 139 -15.29 14.90 -1.16
N SER A 140 -14.12 14.92 -1.79
CA SER A 140 -13.74 13.96 -2.83
C SER A 140 -13.68 12.53 -2.28
N LEU A 141 -13.20 12.35 -1.04
CA LEU A 141 -13.20 11.05 -0.37
C LEU A 141 -14.60 10.56 0.03
N CYS A 142 -15.51 11.48 0.36
CA CYS A 142 -16.91 11.17 0.68
C CYS A 142 -17.72 10.76 -0.56
N ALA A 143 -17.38 11.29 -1.73
CA ALA A 143 -18.17 11.14 -2.95
C ALA A 143 -18.48 9.70 -3.37
N PRO A 144 -17.53 8.73 -3.35
CA PRO A 144 -17.81 7.35 -3.75
C PRO A 144 -18.80 6.68 -2.79
N PHE A 145 -18.67 6.93 -1.49
CA PHE A 145 -19.58 6.36 -0.49
C PHE A 145 -20.98 6.94 -0.63
N LEU A 146 -21.11 8.25 -0.85
CA LEU A 146 -22.40 8.89 -1.03
C LEU A 146 -23.05 8.49 -2.36
N ALA A 147 -22.28 8.38 -3.45
CA ALA A 147 -22.80 7.94 -4.74
C ALA A 147 -23.37 6.52 -4.68
N LEU A 148 -22.68 5.60 -4.01
CA LEU A 148 -23.13 4.21 -3.86
C LEU A 148 -24.28 4.05 -2.85
N ASN A 149 -24.41 4.96 -1.89
CA ASN A 149 -25.39 4.90 -0.80
C ASN A 149 -26.29 6.14 -0.78
N PHE A 150 -26.72 6.63 -1.95
CA PHE A 150 -27.43 7.90 -2.06
C PHE A 150 -28.71 7.98 -1.21
N ASN A 151 -29.39 6.85 -1.06
CA ASN A 151 -30.62 6.71 -0.28
C ASN A 151 -30.37 6.34 1.19
N ASP A 152 -29.12 6.08 1.58
CA ASP A 152 -28.72 5.69 2.93
C ASP A 152 -27.46 6.46 3.39
N GLU A 153 -27.68 7.70 3.83
CA GLU A 153 -26.61 8.57 4.33
C GLU A 153 -25.91 7.99 5.56
N ALA A 154 -26.61 7.18 6.37
CA ALA A 154 -26.04 6.55 7.55
C ALA A 154 -24.99 5.50 7.16
N LEU A 155 -25.26 4.71 6.11
CA LEU A 155 -24.30 3.76 5.57
C LEU A 155 -23.13 4.45 4.86
N ALA A 156 -23.39 5.55 4.13
CA ALA A 156 -22.33 6.37 3.53
C ALA A 156 -21.37 6.91 4.61
N PHE A 157 -21.93 7.52 5.66
CA PHE A 157 -21.21 8.04 6.82
C PHE A 157 -20.40 6.94 7.52
N SER A 158 -21.02 5.79 7.79
CA SER A 158 -20.37 4.69 8.51
C SER A 158 -19.22 4.07 7.71
N CYS A 159 -19.36 3.96 6.38
CA CYS A 159 -18.27 3.56 5.50
C CYS A 159 -17.11 4.57 5.56
N LEU A 160 -17.39 5.88 5.45
CA LEU A 160 -16.36 6.92 5.55
C LEU A 160 -15.65 6.88 6.93
N GLN A 161 -16.43 6.72 8.01
CA GLN A 161 -15.94 6.62 9.39
C GLN A 161 -15.05 5.39 9.61
N ALA A 162 -15.32 4.27 8.93
CA ALA A 162 -14.48 3.08 8.98
C ALA A 162 -13.24 3.19 8.08
N PHE A 163 -13.37 3.85 6.92
CA PHE A 163 -12.33 3.97 5.91
C PHE A 163 -11.16 4.86 6.36
N ILE A 164 -11.45 6.06 6.90
CA ILE A 164 -10.40 7.04 7.24
C ILE A 164 -9.40 6.49 8.26
N PRO A 165 -9.81 5.88 9.40
CA PRO A 165 -8.86 5.30 10.33
C PRO A 165 -8.02 4.15 9.75
N LYS A 166 -8.49 3.48 8.68
CA LYS A 166 -7.73 2.40 8.01
C LYS A 166 -6.63 2.96 7.12
N TYR A 167 -6.92 3.90 6.24
CA TYR A 167 -5.98 4.36 5.21
C TYR A 167 -5.37 5.75 5.47
N LEU A 168 -6.07 6.59 6.22
CA LEU A 168 -5.83 8.02 6.41
C LEU A 168 -5.72 8.37 7.91
N HIS A 169 -5.22 7.45 8.73
CA HIS A 169 -5.08 7.67 10.16
C HIS A 169 -4.26 8.94 10.42
N ASN A 170 -4.84 9.91 11.12
CA ASN A 170 -4.25 11.20 11.45
C ASN A 170 -3.96 12.16 10.28
N PHE A 171 -4.39 11.84 9.05
CA PHE A 171 -4.25 12.75 7.91
C PHE A 171 -5.06 14.04 8.06
N PHE A 172 -6.18 14.00 8.78
CA PHE A 172 -7.08 15.14 8.97
C PHE A 172 -6.85 15.87 10.30
N MET A 173 -5.73 15.63 10.99
CA MET A 173 -5.34 16.44 12.15
C MET A 173 -5.12 17.91 11.74
N LYS A 174 -5.22 18.82 12.70
CA LYS A 174 -4.88 20.24 12.47
C LYS A 174 -3.42 20.41 12.04
N ASP A 175 -2.52 19.66 12.68
CA ASP A 175 -1.14 19.46 12.22
C ASP A 175 -0.97 18.00 11.82
N ASN A 176 -0.85 17.79 10.51
CA ASN A 176 -0.70 16.49 9.86
C ASN A 176 0.67 16.37 9.15
N SER A 177 1.57 17.35 9.36
CA SER A 177 2.82 17.48 8.61
C SER A 177 3.70 16.23 8.75
N ALA A 178 3.94 15.75 9.97
CA ALA A 178 4.72 14.54 10.22
C ALA A 178 4.14 13.30 9.53
N VAL A 179 2.81 13.16 9.53
CA VAL A 179 2.10 12.01 8.94
C VAL A 179 2.27 12.01 7.42
N ILE A 180 2.03 13.16 6.78
CA ILE A 180 2.14 13.30 5.32
C ILE A 180 3.60 13.12 4.90
N GLN A 181 4.54 13.74 5.61
CA GLN A 181 5.96 13.68 5.29
C GLN A 181 6.55 12.27 5.43
N GLU A 182 6.16 11.51 6.46
CA GLU A 182 6.52 10.08 6.55
C GLU A 182 5.96 9.32 5.34
N TYR A 183 4.69 9.53 5.02
CA TYR A 183 4.02 8.83 3.92
C TYR A 183 4.70 9.07 2.57
N LEU A 184 5.09 10.32 2.29
CA LEU A 184 5.83 10.71 1.08
C LEU A 184 7.26 10.14 1.05
N CYS A 185 7.96 10.11 2.19
CA CYS A 185 9.29 9.49 2.26
C CYS A 185 9.23 7.99 1.95
N VAL A 186 8.27 7.27 2.56
CA VAL A 186 8.06 5.84 2.28
C VAL A 186 7.67 5.62 0.82
N PHE A 187 6.88 6.52 0.23
CA PHE A 187 6.57 6.47 -1.20
C PHE A 187 7.82 6.64 -2.07
N SER A 188 8.69 7.63 -1.79
CA SER A 188 9.98 7.80 -2.48
C SER A 188 10.84 6.54 -2.40
N HIS A 189 10.96 5.93 -1.22
CA HIS A 189 11.70 4.67 -1.04
C HIS A 189 11.09 3.53 -1.86
N LEU A 190 9.77 3.47 -1.97
CA LEU A 190 9.09 2.44 -2.75
C LEU A 190 9.29 2.64 -4.26
N ILE A 191 9.33 3.89 -4.75
CA ILE A 191 9.70 4.19 -6.14
C ILE A 191 11.13 3.69 -6.40
N ALA A 192 12.10 4.07 -5.57
CA ALA A 192 13.49 3.61 -5.72
C ALA A 192 13.64 2.09 -5.64
N PHE A 193 12.83 1.42 -4.80
CA PHE A 193 12.85 -0.03 -4.66
C PHE A 193 12.39 -0.75 -5.94
N HIS A 194 11.36 -0.26 -6.63
CA HIS A 194 10.81 -0.90 -7.84
C HIS A 194 11.38 -0.36 -9.15
N ASP A 195 11.70 0.93 -9.19
CA ASP A 195 12.20 1.67 -10.34
C ASP A 195 13.25 2.74 -9.95
N PRO A 196 14.49 2.30 -9.65
CA PRO A 196 15.57 3.21 -9.27
C PRO A 196 15.97 4.16 -10.40
N GLU A 197 15.83 3.76 -11.66
CA GLU A 197 16.09 4.62 -12.82
C GLU A 197 15.15 5.83 -12.82
N LEU A 198 13.84 5.57 -12.68
CA LEU A 198 12.85 6.65 -12.56
C LEU A 198 13.08 7.49 -11.31
N SER A 199 13.35 6.86 -10.16
CA SER A 199 13.62 7.57 -8.91
C SER A 199 14.81 8.52 -9.04
N ASN A 200 15.93 8.04 -9.60
CA ASN A 200 17.14 8.83 -9.77
C ASN A 200 16.93 10.00 -10.74
N HIS A 201 16.17 9.78 -11.83
CA HIS A 201 15.83 10.84 -12.77
C HIS A 201 15.00 11.93 -12.12
N LEU A 202 13.88 11.56 -11.47
CA LEU A 202 12.98 12.51 -10.82
C LEU A 202 13.67 13.30 -9.70
N GLU A 203 14.50 12.64 -8.89
CA GLU A 203 15.33 13.29 -7.87
C GLU A 203 16.35 14.24 -8.51
N GLY A 204 16.99 13.83 -9.61
CA GLY A 204 18.00 14.62 -10.33
C GLY A 204 17.45 15.93 -10.92
N ILE A 205 16.18 15.94 -11.33
CA ILE A 205 15.49 17.16 -11.78
C ILE A 205 14.76 17.90 -10.65
N GLY A 206 14.85 17.44 -9.39
CA GLY A 206 14.18 18.03 -8.24
C GLY A 206 12.65 17.83 -8.21
N PHE A 207 12.11 16.88 -8.98
CA PHE A 207 10.68 16.57 -9.04
C PHE A 207 10.30 15.51 -8.01
N ILE A 208 10.15 15.94 -6.75
CA ILE A 208 9.89 15.06 -5.61
C ILE A 208 8.39 14.81 -5.36
N PRO A 209 7.99 13.71 -4.69
CA PRO A 209 6.58 13.39 -4.43
C PRO A 209 5.75 14.46 -3.71
N ASP A 210 6.37 15.31 -2.89
CA ASP A 210 5.71 16.44 -2.22
C ASP A 210 4.95 17.35 -3.19
N LEU A 211 5.40 17.42 -4.46
CA LEU A 211 4.82 18.30 -5.47
C LEU A 211 3.53 17.74 -6.10
N TYR A 212 3.33 16.42 -6.10
CA TYR A 212 2.25 15.78 -6.88
C TYR A 212 1.44 14.72 -6.13
N ALA A 213 1.99 14.08 -5.10
CA ALA A 213 1.40 12.89 -4.50
C ALA A 213 0.49 13.20 -3.29
N ILE A 214 0.52 14.41 -2.73
CA ILE A 214 -0.35 14.80 -1.61
C ILE A 214 -1.84 14.63 -1.96
N PRO A 215 -2.36 15.15 -3.09
CA PRO A 215 -3.77 14.96 -3.46
C PRO A 215 -4.13 13.49 -3.69
N TRP A 216 -3.18 12.69 -4.20
CA TRP A 216 -3.37 11.27 -4.44
C TRP A 216 -3.66 10.53 -3.15
N PHE A 217 -2.82 10.73 -2.13
CA PHE A 217 -2.96 10.02 -0.87
C PHE A 217 -4.05 10.62 0.00
N LEU A 218 -4.17 11.95 0.09
CA LEU A 218 -5.21 12.59 0.92
C LEU A 218 -6.63 12.20 0.52
N THR A 219 -6.85 11.94 -0.78
CA THR A 219 -8.17 11.58 -1.32
C THR A 219 -8.28 10.12 -1.73
N MET A 220 -7.24 9.31 -1.50
CA MET A 220 -7.14 7.92 -1.99
C MET A 220 -7.52 7.83 -3.49
N TYR A 221 -6.94 8.71 -4.29
CA TYR A 221 -7.14 8.87 -5.73
C TYR A 221 -8.53 9.35 -6.17
N ALA A 222 -9.44 9.64 -5.24
CA ALA A 222 -10.80 10.07 -5.58
C ALA A 222 -10.83 11.40 -6.32
N HIS A 223 -9.90 12.31 -6.03
CA HIS A 223 -9.77 13.57 -6.77
C HIS A 223 -9.10 13.41 -8.15
N VAL A 224 -8.36 12.31 -8.35
CA VAL A 224 -7.55 12.07 -9.56
C VAL A 224 -8.36 11.36 -10.63
N PHE A 225 -9.13 10.33 -10.24
CA PHE A 225 -9.85 9.50 -11.19
C PHE A 225 -11.34 9.78 -11.20
N PRO A 226 -12.01 9.65 -12.37
CA PRO A 226 -13.44 9.73 -12.42
C PRO A 226 -14.08 8.56 -11.64
N LEU A 227 -15.27 8.76 -11.05
CA LEU A 227 -15.87 7.80 -10.11
C LEU A 227 -16.03 6.40 -10.69
N HIS A 228 -16.42 6.27 -11.96
CA HIS A 228 -16.58 4.97 -12.62
C HIS A 228 -15.26 4.19 -12.73
N LYS A 229 -14.11 4.87 -12.81
CA LYS A 229 -12.77 4.26 -12.74
C LYS A 229 -12.35 3.98 -11.30
N LEU A 230 -12.62 4.94 -10.42
CA LEU A 230 -12.25 4.88 -9.02
C LEU A 230 -12.86 3.67 -8.31
N VAL A 231 -14.14 3.33 -8.57
CA VAL A 231 -14.79 2.18 -7.91
C VAL A 231 -14.08 0.86 -8.20
N HIS A 232 -13.57 0.64 -9.42
CA HIS A 232 -12.81 -0.57 -9.76
C HIS A 232 -11.45 -0.61 -9.06
N LEU A 233 -10.80 0.56 -8.91
CA LEU A 233 -9.58 0.68 -8.13
C LEU A 233 -9.85 0.40 -6.64
N TRP A 234 -10.95 0.94 -6.10
CA TRP A 234 -11.32 0.81 -4.69
C TRP A 234 -11.81 -0.60 -4.32
N ASP A 235 -12.43 -1.33 -5.24
CA ASP A 235 -12.75 -2.75 -5.07
C ASP A 235 -11.50 -3.55 -4.66
N THR A 236 -10.33 -3.21 -5.21
CA THR A 236 -9.04 -3.81 -4.82
C THR A 236 -8.41 -3.13 -3.61
N LEU A 237 -8.43 -1.79 -3.53
CA LEU A 237 -7.84 -1.04 -2.42
C LEU A 237 -8.39 -1.50 -1.07
N LEU A 238 -9.70 -1.72 -0.98
CA LEU A 238 -10.40 -2.14 0.23
C LEU A 238 -9.95 -3.52 0.73
N LEU A 239 -9.47 -4.38 -0.18
CA LEU A 239 -8.93 -5.71 0.11
C LEU A 239 -7.45 -5.69 0.50
N GLY A 240 -6.76 -4.57 0.30
CA GLY A 240 -5.39 -4.34 0.74
C GLY A 240 -5.29 -3.86 2.19
N ASN A 241 -4.06 -3.82 2.68
CA ASN A 241 -3.72 -3.18 3.96
C ASN A 241 -3.59 -1.65 3.80
N SER A 242 -3.33 -0.95 4.91
CA SER A 242 -3.27 0.52 4.92
C SER A 242 -2.17 1.12 4.05
N SER A 243 -1.14 0.35 3.69
CA SER A 243 -0.01 0.79 2.85
C SER A 243 -0.18 0.40 1.37
N PHE A 244 -1.22 -0.35 1.00
CA PHE A 244 -1.52 -0.69 -0.40
C PHE A 244 -1.65 0.54 -1.34
N PRO A 245 -2.20 1.69 -0.91
CA PRO A 245 -2.26 2.87 -1.78
C PRO A 245 -0.88 3.32 -2.30
N LEU A 246 0.21 3.13 -1.54
CA LEU A 246 1.57 3.42 -2.02
C LEU A 246 1.90 2.62 -3.29
N CYS A 247 1.45 1.37 -3.38
CA CYS A 247 1.68 0.50 -4.54
C CYS A 247 0.88 0.96 -5.76
N ILE A 248 -0.32 1.52 -5.55
CA ILE A 248 -1.11 2.16 -6.62
C ILE A 248 -0.34 3.36 -7.19
N GLY A 249 0.24 4.20 -6.32
CA GLY A 249 1.06 5.34 -6.74
C GLY A 249 2.22 4.92 -7.63
N VAL A 250 2.94 3.84 -7.28
CA VAL A 250 4.05 3.32 -8.09
C VAL A 250 3.54 2.73 -9.41
N ALA A 251 2.38 2.07 -9.42
CA ALA A 251 1.77 1.56 -10.64
C ALA A 251 1.39 2.69 -11.62
N ILE A 252 0.85 3.81 -11.12
CA ILE A 252 0.57 5.01 -11.93
C ILE A 252 1.88 5.55 -12.54
N LEU A 253 2.91 5.74 -11.73
CA LEU A 253 4.22 6.21 -12.21
C LEU A 253 4.84 5.25 -13.24
N THR A 254 4.61 3.95 -13.10
CA THR A 254 5.09 2.93 -14.06
C THR A 254 4.45 3.13 -15.44
N GLN A 255 3.15 3.44 -15.51
CA GLN A 255 2.47 3.72 -16.78
C GLN A 255 2.97 5.03 -17.41
N LEU A 256 3.33 6.02 -16.59
CA LEU A 256 3.83 7.32 -17.06
C LEU A 256 5.34 7.33 -17.35
N LYS A 257 6.07 6.26 -17.00
CA LYS A 257 7.54 6.23 -17.00
C LYS A 257 8.17 6.69 -18.31
N SER A 258 7.65 6.23 -19.44
CA SER A 258 8.22 6.53 -20.77
C SER A 258 8.28 8.04 -21.04
N GLN A 259 7.27 8.79 -20.60
CA GLN A 259 7.23 10.25 -20.70
C GLN A 259 8.12 10.88 -19.62
N LEU A 260 7.99 10.44 -18.37
CA LEU A 260 8.71 11.01 -17.22
C LEU A 260 10.24 11.00 -17.42
N ILE A 261 10.80 9.90 -17.91
CA ILE A 261 12.24 9.78 -18.16
C ILE A 261 12.74 10.78 -19.21
N SER A 262 11.88 11.16 -20.16
CA SER A 262 12.23 12.13 -21.21
C SER A 262 12.04 13.59 -20.81
N PHE A 263 11.40 13.84 -19.66
CA PHE A 263 10.94 15.16 -19.25
C PHE A 263 11.84 15.81 -18.20
N GLY A 264 11.94 17.14 -18.26
CA GLY A 264 12.50 17.97 -17.20
C GLY A 264 11.45 18.31 -16.15
N PHE A 265 11.83 19.18 -15.21
CA PHE A 265 10.96 19.57 -14.08
C PHE A 265 9.64 20.20 -14.55
N ASN A 266 9.68 21.13 -15.49
CA ASN A 266 8.49 21.88 -15.94
C ASN A 266 7.52 20.98 -16.72
N GLU A 267 8.05 20.11 -17.58
CA GLU A 267 7.27 19.15 -18.35
C GLU A 267 6.59 18.12 -17.42
N CYS A 268 7.25 17.71 -16.34
CA CYS A 268 6.63 16.88 -15.31
C CYS A 268 5.48 17.63 -14.61
N ILE A 269 5.66 18.89 -14.21
CA ILE A 269 4.58 19.68 -13.59
C ILE A 269 3.35 19.74 -14.50
N LEU A 270 3.55 19.96 -15.81
CA LEU A 270 2.46 19.98 -16.78
C LEU A 270 1.79 18.60 -16.91
N LEU A 271 2.57 17.52 -17.01
CA LEU A 271 2.04 16.15 -17.12
C LEU A 271 1.16 15.78 -15.92
N PHE A 272 1.51 16.18 -14.69
CA PHE A 272 0.69 15.86 -13.51
C PHE A 272 -0.49 16.81 -13.32
N SER A 273 -0.42 18.02 -13.88
CA SER A 273 -1.55 18.97 -13.90
C SER A 273 -2.65 18.51 -14.87
N ASP A 274 -2.26 17.91 -15.99
CA ASP A 274 -3.16 17.32 -16.99
C ASP A 274 -2.76 15.87 -17.26
N MET A 275 -3.08 14.99 -16.30
CA MET A 275 -2.65 13.60 -16.31
C MET A 275 -3.29 12.83 -17.47
N PRO A 276 -2.49 12.12 -18.29
CA PRO A 276 -3.04 11.30 -19.36
C PRO A 276 -3.88 10.15 -18.80
N GLU A 277 -4.68 9.55 -19.67
CA GLU A 277 -5.59 8.48 -19.26
C GLU A 277 -4.82 7.26 -18.72
N ILE A 278 -5.02 6.96 -17.44
CA ILE A 278 -4.47 5.77 -16.80
C ILE A 278 -5.36 4.55 -17.08
N ASN A 279 -4.74 3.44 -17.48
CA ASN A 279 -5.42 2.15 -17.60
C ASN A 279 -5.60 1.54 -16.19
N ILE A 280 -6.83 1.54 -15.70
CA ILE A 280 -7.16 1.11 -14.33
C ILE A 280 -6.96 -0.40 -14.13
N GLU A 281 -7.29 -1.23 -15.13
CA GLU A 281 -7.12 -2.68 -15.03
C GLU A 281 -5.64 -3.04 -14.91
N LEU A 282 -4.78 -2.43 -15.73
CA LEU A 282 -3.34 -2.59 -15.63
C LEU A 282 -2.81 -2.02 -14.30
N CYS A 283 -3.32 -0.88 -13.84
CA CYS A 283 -2.93 -0.26 -12.56
C CYS A 283 -3.24 -1.19 -11.37
N VAL A 284 -4.41 -1.83 -11.37
CA VAL A 284 -4.80 -2.83 -10.36
C VAL A 284 -3.86 -4.04 -10.40
N GLN A 285 -3.60 -4.60 -11.58
CA GLN A 285 -2.70 -5.75 -11.71
C GLN A 285 -1.27 -5.43 -11.26
N ASP A 286 -0.74 -4.28 -11.68
CA ASP A 286 0.60 -3.83 -11.35
C ASP A 286 0.74 -3.50 -9.86
N SER A 287 -0.26 -2.83 -9.25
CA SER A 287 -0.23 -2.53 -7.82
C SER A 287 -0.25 -3.79 -6.95
N ILE A 288 -1.01 -4.83 -7.32
CA ILE A 288 -0.96 -6.14 -6.66
C ILE A 288 0.43 -6.78 -6.83
N ARG A 289 0.99 -6.75 -8.05
CA ARG A 289 2.33 -7.30 -8.30
C ARG A 289 3.41 -6.58 -7.48
N ILE A 290 3.37 -5.25 -7.44
CA ILE A 290 4.27 -4.40 -6.65
C ILE A 290 4.14 -4.78 -5.17
N PHE A 291 2.92 -4.83 -4.66
CA PHE A 291 2.65 -5.17 -3.27
C PHE A 291 3.17 -6.57 -2.89
N CYS A 292 2.91 -7.58 -3.72
CA CYS A 292 3.40 -8.96 -3.51
C CYS A 292 4.93 -9.10 -3.61
N ASN A 293 5.61 -8.18 -4.28
CA ASN A 293 7.06 -8.17 -4.43
C ASN A 293 7.78 -7.24 -3.44
N THR A 294 7.03 -6.64 -2.50
CA THR A 294 7.56 -5.70 -1.51
C THR A 294 7.59 -6.37 -0.12
N PRO A 295 8.74 -6.39 0.58
CA PRO A 295 8.77 -6.80 1.98
C PRO A 295 7.80 -5.97 2.83
N LYS A 296 7.13 -6.57 3.80
CA LYS A 296 6.08 -5.88 4.56
C LYS A 296 6.66 -4.77 5.44
N SER A 297 7.85 -4.97 5.99
CA SER A 297 8.58 -3.96 6.75
C SER A 297 9.08 -2.80 5.89
N ALA A 298 9.22 -2.98 4.56
CA ALA A 298 9.67 -1.93 3.65
C ALA A 298 8.65 -0.79 3.48
N ILE A 299 7.39 -1.05 3.83
CA ILE A 299 6.26 -0.09 3.81
C ILE A 299 5.76 0.22 5.24
N TYR A 300 6.61 -0.01 6.23
CA TYR A 300 6.35 0.35 7.63
C TYR A 300 6.19 1.86 7.78
N ARG A 301 5.21 2.26 8.59
CA ARG A 301 4.91 3.66 8.93
C ARG A 301 4.56 3.75 10.40
N GLN A 302 5.25 4.60 11.14
CA GLN A 302 5.00 4.82 12.56
C GLN A 302 3.63 5.47 12.80
N HIS A 303 3.17 6.30 11.86
CA HIS A 303 1.87 6.99 11.94
C HIS A 303 0.71 6.18 11.33
N ALA A 304 0.95 4.95 10.83
CA ALA A 304 -0.14 4.05 10.49
C ALA A 304 -0.92 3.67 11.75
N ARG A 305 -2.19 3.27 11.57
CA ARG A 305 -3.08 2.92 12.67
C ARG A 305 -2.42 1.89 13.60
N PRO A 306 -2.35 2.14 14.93
CA PRO A 306 -1.81 1.17 15.87
C PRO A 306 -2.72 -0.05 15.99
N ALA A 307 -2.15 -1.21 16.38
CA ALA A 307 -2.92 -2.41 16.67
C ALA A 307 -4.06 -2.14 17.67
N LYS A 308 -5.26 -2.66 17.37
CA LYS A 308 -6.35 -2.67 18.35
C LYS A 308 -5.97 -3.60 19.51
N LYS A 309 -5.81 -3.07 20.73
CA LYS A 309 -5.51 -3.85 21.95
C LYS A 309 -6.65 -4.81 22.38
N THR A 310 -7.85 -4.74 21.79
CA THR A 310 -9.09 -5.25 22.41
C THR A 310 -9.96 -6.20 21.57
N ILE A 311 -9.47 -6.81 20.50
CA ILE A 311 -10.22 -7.89 19.83
C ILE A 311 -9.45 -9.19 20.03
N LYS A 312 -10.09 -10.17 20.69
CA LYS A 312 -9.60 -11.56 20.74
C LYS A 312 -9.12 -11.93 19.34
N ALA A 313 -7.81 -12.15 19.18
CA ALA A 313 -7.18 -12.42 17.88
C ALA A 313 -7.82 -13.62 17.14
N ASP A 314 -8.58 -14.45 17.86
CA ASP A 314 -9.30 -15.62 17.40
C ASP A 314 -10.59 -15.33 16.59
N SER A 315 -11.14 -14.12 16.58
CA SER A 315 -12.41 -13.83 15.87
C SER A 315 -12.24 -13.28 14.45
N ARG A 316 -11.06 -12.75 14.11
CA ARG A 316 -10.75 -12.40 12.71
C ARG A 316 -10.25 -13.67 12.03
N PRO A 317 -10.99 -14.22 11.03
CA PRO A 317 -10.44 -15.30 10.23
C PRO A 317 -9.07 -14.88 9.72
N ASN A 318 -8.15 -15.83 9.56
CA ASN A 318 -6.82 -15.61 9.03
C ASN A 318 -6.95 -15.17 7.55
N LEU A 319 -7.38 -13.93 7.33
CA LEU A 319 -7.89 -13.32 6.10
C LEU A 319 -6.72 -12.97 5.17
N SER A 320 -5.82 -13.92 4.96
CA SER A 320 -4.57 -13.79 4.20
C SER A 320 -3.59 -12.74 4.78
N TYR A 321 -2.30 -13.01 4.62
CA TYR A 321 -1.20 -12.09 4.94
C TYR A 321 -1.43 -10.63 4.47
N TYR A 322 -2.09 -10.45 3.32
CA TYR A 322 -2.29 -9.16 2.66
C TYR A 322 -3.31 -8.22 3.31
N SER A 323 -4.14 -8.70 4.25
CA SER A 323 -5.16 -7.87 4.90
C SER A 323 -4.70 -7.23 6.21
N ARG A 324 -3.61 -7.74 6.81
CA ARG A 324 -3.10 -7.26 8.11
C ARG A 324 -2.02 -6.22 7.91
N ASP A 325 -2.13 -5.13 8.66
CA ASP A 325 -1.09 -4.10 8.71
C ASP A 325 0.18 -4.64 9.38
N TYR A 326 1.33 -4.00 9.14
CA TYR A 326 2.55 -4.35 9.86
C TYR A 326 2.38 -4.08 11.36
N ASN A 327 1.76 -2.94 11.70
CA ASN A 327 1.55 -2.49 13.07
C ASN A 327 0.57 -3.38 13.87
N ASP A 328 -0.14 -4.32 13.22
CA ASP A 328 -0.96 -5.33 13.88
C ASP A 328 -0.13 -6.52 14.42
N GLN A 329 1.15 -6.65 14.04
CA GLN A 329 2.02 -7.72 14.49
C GLN A 329 2.60 -7.43 15.89
N PRO A 330 2.82 -8.47 16.72
CA PRO A 330 3.52 -8.31 17.99
C PRO A 330 4.94 -7.77 17.77
N THR A 331 5.28 -6.68 18.43
CA THR A 331 6.61 -6.07 18.37
C THR A 331 7.61 -6.82 19.24
N ASN A 332 8.80 -7.08 18.72
CA ASN A 332 9.95 -7.61 19.46
C ASN A 332 11.26 -6.97 18.95
N ASP A 333 12.40 -7.44 19.45
CA ASP A 333 13.72 -6.90 19.13
C ASP A 333 14.06 -6.93 17.62
N LEU A 334 13.45 -7.85 16.86
CA LEU A 334 13.65 -8.04 15.42
C LEU A 334 12.75 -7.15 14.56
N SER A 335 11.73 -6.52 15.15
CA SER A 335 10.77 -5.68 14.46
C SER A 335 11.34 -4.29 14.12
N MET A 336 10.65 -3.58 13.22
CA MET A 336 10.96 -2.18 12.88
C MET A 336 10.73 -1.23 14.06
N GLU A 337 11.61 -0.25 14.21
CA GLU A 337 11.42 0.88 15.11
C GLU A 337 11.07 2.19 14.36
N PRO A 338 10.33 3.11 15.02
CA PRO A 338 10.14 4.48 14.55
C PRO A 338 11.45 5.16 14.12
N LYS A 339 11.39 5.93 13.04
CA LYS A 339 12.51 6.74 12.51
C LYS A 339 12.04 8.18 12.37
N THR A 340 12.95 9.14 12.55
CA THR A 340 12.60 10.55 12.32
C THR A 340 12.45 10.83 10.81
N ILE A 341 11.78 11.93 10.46
CA ILE A 341 11.62 12.34 9.06
C ILE A 341 12.99 12.64 8.43
N GLU A 342 13.93 13.22 9.19
CA GLU A 342 15.29 13.48 8.74
C GLU A 342 16.03 12.19 8.42
N GLU A 343 15.87 11.16 9.25
CA GLU A 343 16.43 9.85 8.99
C GLU A 343 15.83 9.20 7.75
N LEU A 344 14.50 9.29 7.56
CA LEU A 344 13.85 8.76 6.35
C LEU A 344 14.32 9.49 5.08
N ARG A 345 14.46 10.81 5.13
CA ARG A 345 14.94 11.62 3.99
C ARG A 345 16.42 11.40 3.66
N ALA A 346 17.24 11.03 4.64
CA ALA A 346 18.66 10.76 4.42
C ALA A 346 18.93 9.45 3.66
N VAL A 347 17.91 8.63 3.44
CA VAL A 347 18.02 7.31 2.81
C VAL A 347 17.24 7.28 1.50
N LYS A 348 17.77 6.59 0.48
CA LYS A 348 17.10 6.41 -0.82
C LYS A 348 16.29 5.12 -0.96
N CYS A 349 16.49 4.16 -0.06
CA CYS A 349 15.86 2.85 -0.10
C CYS A 349 15.16 2.47 1.22
N PRO A 350 14.20 1.53 1.20
CA PRO A 350 13.53 1.11 2.41
C PRO A 350 14.44 0.29 3.32
N HIS A 351 14.10 0.25 4.61
CA HIS A 351 14.69 -0.71 5.54
C HIS A 351 13.89 -2.01 5.56
N ILE A 352 14.54 -3.10 5.93
CA ILE A 352 13.90 -4.39 6.19
C ILE A 352 14.09 -4.81 7.64
N SER A 353 13.03 -5.33 8.28
CA SER A 353 13.12 -5.89 9.62
C SER A 353 13.93 -7.19 9.60
N ALA A 354 14.47 -7.57 10.74
CA ALA A 354 15.13 -8.87 10.84
C ALA A 354 14.12 -10.02 10.67
N GLU A 355 12.87 -9.86 11.14
CA GLU A 355 11.81 -10.85 10.95
C GLU A 355 11.50 -11.10 9.47
N ASP A 356 11.27 -10.04 8.70
CA ASP A 356 10.97 -10.15 7.27
C ASP A 356 12.17 -10.73 6.51
N MET A 357 13.39 -10.34 6.88
CA MET A 357 14.61 -10.92 6.29
C MET A 357 14.70 -12.42 6.57
N ILE A 358 14.42 -12.86 7.80
CA ILE A 358 14.44 -14.26 8.21
C ILE A 358 13.40 -15.08 7.45
N GLU A 359 12.19 -14.53 7.33
CA GLU A 359 11.07 -15.17 6.65
C GLU A 359 11.30 -15.27 5.13
N LEU A 360 11.80 -14.20 4.49
CA LEU A 360 12.06 -14.14 3.05
C LEU A 360 13.34 -14.89 2.63
N GLY A 361 14.30 -15.03 3.55
CA GLY A 361 15.52 -15.80 3.37
C GLY A 361 15.37 -17.29 3.68
N GLU A 362 14.22 -17.71 4.22
CA GLU A 362 13.93 -19.09 4.63
C GLU A 362 14.92 -19.65 5.67
N PHE A 363 15.55 -18.78 6.47
CA PHE A 363 16.61 -19.16 7.43
C PHE A 363 16.10 -19.98 8.63
N SER A 364 14.79 -19.94 8.91
CA SER A 364 14.14 -20.80 9.94
C SER A 364 13.64 -22.15 9.39
N GLY A 365 13.91 -22.45 8.11
CA GLY A 365 13.45 -23.65 7.41
C GLY A 365 12.03 -23.53 6.80
N PRO A 366 11.70 -24.37 5.79
CA PRO A 366 10.48 -24.23 5.00
C PRO A 366 9.18 -24.54 5.78
N VAL A 367 9.27 -25.25 6.91
CA VAL A 367 8.10 -25.70 7.70
C VAL A 367 7.51 -24.57 8.57
N GLN A 368 8.27 -23.50 8.84
CA GLN A 368 7.84 -22.38 9.70
C GLN A 368 7.57 -21.06 8.95
N SER A 369 7.79 -21.01 7.63
CA SER A 369 7.59 -19.80 6.83
C SER A 369 6.10 -19.41 6.77
N LYS A 370 5.77 -18.19 7.18
CA LYS A 370 4.44 -17.58 7.07
C LYS A 370 4.24 -16.82 5.76
N SER A 371 5.22 -16.91 4.84
CA SER A 371 5.29 -16.07 3.66
C SER A 371 4.09 -16.35 2.74
N PRO A 372 3.38 -15.31 2.26
CA PRO A 372 2.15 -15.47 1.49
C PRO A 372 2.36 -16.08 0.11
N THR A 373 3.56 -15.91 -0.44
CA THR A 373 3.99 -16.73 -1.56
C THR A 373 4.27 -18.11 -0.98
N LYS A 374 3.24 -18.97 -0.91
CA LYS A 374 3.42 -20.42 -0.81
C LYS A 374 4.29 -20.84 -1.98
N ARG A 375 5.60 -20.78 -1.76
CA ARG A 375 6.60 -21.14 -2.72
C ARG A 375 6.50 -22.63 -2.94
N LYS A 376 6.55 -23.04 -4.20
CA LYS A 376 6.70 -24.46 -4.51
C LYS A 376 7.99 -24.94 -3.83
N HIS A 377 7.90 -26.09 -3.17
CA HIS A 377 9.05 -26.79 -2.59
C HIS A 377 10.17 -26.82 -3.66
N ASN A 378 11.33 -26.20 -3.41
CA ASN A 378 12.50 -25.97 -4.31
C ASN A 378 12.71 -24.58 -4.96
N SER A 379 11.99 -23.51 -4.62
CA SER A 379 12.35 -22.17 -5.15
C SER A 379 13.56 -21.54 -4.43
N LYS A 380 14.51 -20.95 -5.17
CA LYS A 380 15.61 -20.14 -4.59
C LYS A 380 15.08 -19.03 -3.65
N PRO A 381 15.83 -18.64 -2.58
CA PRO A 381 15.39 -17.61 -1.62
C PRO A 381 15.01 -16.29 -2.30
N MET A 382 14.07 -15.53 -1.72
CA MET A 382 13.61 -14.23 -2.27
C MET A 382 14.72 -13.19 -2.30
N LEU A 383 15.75 -13.37 -1.46
CA LEU A 383 16.73 -12.35 -1.14
C LEU A 383 18.16 -12.80 -1.40
N LEU A 384 19.03 -11.80 -1.58
CA LEU A 384 20.47 -11.89 -1.59
C LEU A 384 20.99 -10.97 -0.48
N VAL A 385 21.70 -11.53 0.50
CA VAL A 385 22.33 -10.74 1.57
C VAL A 385 23.70 -10.27 1.10
N ILE A 386 23.93 -8.96 1.23
CA ILE A 386 25.20 -8.31 0.91
C ILE A 386 25.79 -7.77 2.21
N ASP A 387 26.80 -8.44 2.74
CA ASP A 387 27.50 -8.01 3.93
C ASP A 387 28.63 -7.05 3.54
N VAL A 388 28.56 -5.81 4.01
CA VAL A 388 29.51 -4.74 3.67
C VAL A 388 30.56 -4.50 4.74
N ARG A 389 30.62 -5.36 5.77
CA ARG A 389 31.65 -5.33 6.80
C ARG A 389 32.98 -5.77 6.22
N VAL A 390 34.06 -5.42 6.94
CA VAL A 390 35.41 -5.89 6.61
C VAL A 390 35.50 -7.41 6.73
N GLN A 391 36.38 -8.02 5.94
CA GLN A 391 36.51 -9.48 5.83
C GLN A 391 36.71 -10.17 7.19
N GLU A 392 37.46 -9.55 8.11
CA GLU A 392 37.69 -10.08 9.46
C GLU A 392 36.41 -10.20 10.29
N GLU A 393 35.49 -9.24 10.17
CA GLU A 393 34.19 -9.28 10.88
C GLU A 393 33.23 -10.28 10.23
N PHE A 394 33.28 -10.39 8.90
CA PHE A 394 32.52 -11.38 8.14
C PHE A 394 32.91 -12.81 8.56
N ASN A 395 34.23 -13.07 8.66
CA ASN A 395 34.76 -14.38 9.04
C ASN A 395 34.46 -14.77 10.50
N LYS A 396 34.20 -13.81 11.39
CA LYS A 396 33.81 -14.07 12.78
C LYS A 396 32.36 -14.51 12.94
N GLY A 397 31.51 -14.23 11.95
CA GLY A 397 30.10 -14.57 11.99
C GLY A 397 29.33 -13.86 10.88
N THR A 398 28.65 -14.64 10.05
CA THR A 398 27.95 -14.18 8.85
C THR A 398 26.58 -14.84 8.70
N ILE A 399 25.73 -14.23 7.86
CA ILE A 399 24.45 -14.80 7.48
C ILE A 399 24.70 -15.86 6.38
N PRO A 400 24.10 -17.06 6.47
CA PRO A 400 24.27 -18.11 5.47
C PRO A 400 23.99 -17.63 4.05
N SER A 401 24.83 -18.06 3.11
CA SER A 401 24.72 -17.72 1.68
C SER A 401 24.79 -16.21 1.36
N SER A 402 25.25 -15.38 2.30
CA SER A 402 25.56 -13.98 2.03
C SER A 402 26.85 -13.83 1.22
N ILE A 403 26.94 -12.76 0.45
CA ILE A 403 28.17 -12.34 -0.22
C ILE A 403 28.82 -11.21 0.58
N ASN A 404 30.16 -11.20 0.66
CA ASN A 404 30.90 -10.10 1.28
C ASN A 404 31.42 -9.12 0.23
N ILE A 405 31.04 -7.84 0.35
CA ILE A 405 31.56 -6.74 -0.46
C ILE A 405 31.94 -5.60 0.49
N PRO A 406 33.15 -5.61 1.08
CA PRO A 406 33.56 -4.60 2.05
C PRO A 406 33.42 -3.18 1.51
N PHE A 407 32.76 -2.30 2.27
CA PHE A 407 32.44 -0.93 1.81
C PHE A 407 33.69 -0.14 1.38
N GLN A 408 34.82 -0.30 2.08
CA GLN A 408 36.05 0.46 1.84
C GLN A 408 36.68 0.20 0.46
N SER A 409 36.44 -0.98 -0.12
CA SER A 409 37.01 -1.39 -1.41
C SER A 409 35.93 -1.63 -2.48
N ALA A 410 34.67 -1.38 -2.16
CA ALA A 410 33.53 -1.70 -3.03
C ALA A 410 33.46 -0.83 -4.28
N PHE A 411 33.79 0.45 -4.18
CA PHE A 411 33.58 1.43 -5.26
C PHE A 411 34.91 2.00 -5.76
N CYS A 412 35.01 2.20 -7.07
CA CYS A 412 36.09 2.96 -7.68
C CYS A 412 35.89 4.48 -7.46
N PRO A 413 36.90 5.33 -7.72
CA PRO A 413 36.76 6.78 -7.61
C PRO A 413 35.62 7.38 -8.45
N GLU A 414 35.25 6.72 -9.55
CA GLU A 414 34.14 7.09 -10.43
C GLU A 414 32.76 6.66 -9.87
N GLY A 415 32.72 5.97 -8.73
CA GLY A 415 31.50 5.53 -8.04
C GLY A 415 30.90 4.22 -8.56
N ASN A 416 31.54 3.53 -9.50
CA ASN A 416 31.10 2.21 -9.97
C ASN A 416 31.60 1.11 -9.02
N LEU A 417 30.89 -0.02 -8.98
CA LEU A 417 31.34 -1.19 -8.22
C LEU A 417 32.61 -1.79 -8.85
N ASN A 418 33.62 -2.03 -8.02
CA ASN A 418 34.84 -2.73 -8.43
C ASN A 418 34.50 -4.19 -8.80
N PRO A 419 34.98 -4.71 -9.95
CA PRO A 419 34.72 -6.08 -10.34
C PRO A 419 35.30 -7.09 -9.34
N CYS A 420 34.47 -7.99 -8.82
CA CYS A 420 34.87 -9.12 -7.99
C CYS A 420 33.82 -10.26 -8.08
N PRO A 421 34.14 -11.49 -7.65
CA PRO A 421 33.21 -12.62 -7.71
C PRO A 421 31.86 -12.35 -7.00
N ALA A 422 31.88 -11.58 -5.91
CA ALA A 422 30.68 -11.18 -5.20
C ALA A 422 29.80 -10.22 -6.03
N VAL A 423 30.40 -9.27 -6.76
CA VAL A 423 29.68 -8.38 -7.69
C VAL A 423 29.13 -9.16 -8.89
N THR A 424 29.86 -10.15 -9.40
CA THR A 424 29.33 -11.08 -10.43
C THR A 424 28.09 -11.81 -9.91
N THR A 425 28.11 -12.27 -8.67
CA THR A 425 26.97 -12.93 -8.02
C THR A 425 25.79 -11.97 -7.83
N LEU A 426 26.05 -10.73 -7.41
CA LEU A 426 25.05 -9.67 -7.32
C LEU A 426 24.34 -9.43 -8.66
N ASN A 427 25.11 -9.32 -9.74
CA ASN A 427 24.59 -9.10 -11.10
C ASN A 427 23.82 -10.31 -11.65
N ALA A 428 24.16 -11.53 -11.22
CA ALA A 428 23.45 -12.74 -11.61
C ALA A 428 22.05 -12.88 -10.97
N HIS A 429 21.71 -12.06 -9.96
CA HIS A 429 20.46 -12.14 -9.21
C HIS A 429 19.63 -10.83 -9.24
N PRO A 430 19.24 -10.32 -10.42
CA PRO A 430 18.57 -9.02 -10.53
C PRO A 430 17.17 -9.00 -9.90
N LEU A 431 16.49 -10.15 -9.83
CA LEU A 431 15.10 -10.25 -9.34
C LEU A 431 14.97 -10.44 -7.82
N GLN A 432 16.06 -10.81 -7.13
CA GLN A 432 16.07 -10.98 -5.67
C GLN A 432 16.07 -9.63 -4.94
N VAL A 433 15.52 -9.59 -3.73
CA VAL A 433 15.66 -8.45 -2.82
C VAL A 433 17.11 -8.41 -2.32
N LYS A 434 17.82 -7.30 -2.56
CA LYS A 434 19.20 -7.14 -2.08
C LYS A 434 19.17 -6.53 -0.69
N VAL A 435 19.52 -7.30 0.32
CA VAL A 435 19.54 -6.85 1.72
C VAL A 435 20.98 -6.50 2.10
N VAL A 436 21.27 -5.21 2.21
CA VAL A 436 22.58 -4.69 2.62
C VAL A 436 22.68 -4.74 4.13
N VAL A 437 23.71 -5.42 4.62
CA VAL A 437 23.96 -5.68 6.04
C VAL A 437 25.31 -5.09 6.40
N GLY A 438 25.37 -4.37 7.52
CA GLY A 438 26.61 -3.83 8.06
C GLY A 438 26.58 -3.77 9.59
N GLY A 439 27.66 -3.23 10.16
CA GLY A 439 27.71 -2.87 11.57
C GLY A 439 26.87 -1.63 11.88
N ARG A 440 27.11 -1.01 13.05
CA ARG A 440 26.38 0.20 13.50
C ARG A 440 26.75 1.50 12.79
N ASN A 441 27.75 1.46 11.91
CA ASN A 441 28.19 2.63 11.13
C ASN A 441 27.25 2.87 9.93
N LYS A 442 27.48 3.97 9.20
CA LYS A 442 26.68 4.33 8.02
C LYS A 442 27.09 3.60 6.73
N ASN A 443 28.00 2.62 6.78
CA ASN A 443 28.52 1.98 5.58
C ASN A 443 27.43 1.22 4.81
N ALA A 444 26.58 0.46 5.51
CA ALA A 444 25.46 -0.25 4.86
C ALA A 444 24.49 0.71 4.17
N LEU A 445 24.21 1.84 4.82
CA LEU A 445 23.35 2.87 4.26
C LEU A 445 23.97 3.52 3.01
N ASN A 446 25.23 3.93 3.10
CA ASN A 446 25.94 4.55 1.98
C ASN A 446 26.07 3.59 0.79
N PHE A 447 26.41 2.32 1.06
CA PHE A 447 26.49 1.28 0.03
C PHE A 447 25.13 1.09 -0.67
N ALA A 448 24.04 1.03 0.09
CA ALA A 448 22.70 0.88 -0.47
C ALA A 448 22.28 2.09 -1.32
N ASN A 449 22.61 3.32 -0.90
CA ASN A 449 22.37 4.52 -1.69
C ASN A 449 23.13 4.48 -3.03
N GLU A 450 24.39 4.02 -3.03
CA GLU A 450 25.16 3.85 -4.26
C GLU A 450 24.59 2.75 -5.17
N LEU A 451 24.10 1.64 -4.61
CA LEU A 451 23.40 0.63 -5.41
C LEU A 451 22.15 1.21 -6.10
N VAL A 452 21.35 2.01 -5.39
CA VAL A 452 20.19 2.67 -5.99
C VAL A 452 20.63 3.64 -7.10
N ARG A 453 21.69 4.44 -6.87
CA ARG A 453 22.26 5.35 -7.88
C ARG A 453 22.71 4.61 -9.14
N LEU A 454 23.29 3.41 -8.97
CA LEU A 454 23.72 2.54 -10.06
C LEU A 454 22.56 1.77 -10.74
N GLY A 455 21.31 1.96 -10.29
CA GLY A 455 20.12 1.38 -10.91
C GLY A 455 19.75 -0.03 -10.41
N TYR A 456 20.33 -0.51 -9.31
CA TYR A 456 19.95 -1.80 -8.74
C TYR A 456 18.54 -1.71 -8.12
N LYS A 457 17.65 -2.59 -8.58
CA LYS A 457 16.28 -2.72 -8.04
C LYS A 457 16.27 -3.51 -6.74
N LYS A 458 15.22 -3.32 -5.94
CA LYS A 458 14.90 -4.07 -4.72
C LYS A 458 15.98 -4.02 -3.64
N VAL A 459 16.64 -2.87 -3.48
CA VAL A 459 17.66 -2.66 -2.45
C VAL A 459 16.98 -2.32 -1.12
N CYS A 460 17.40 -2.98 -0.05
CA CYS A 460 17.00 -2.70 1.33
C CYS A 460 18.22 -2.65 2.24
N VAL A 461 18.11 -1.94 3.37
CA VAL A 461 19.10 -2.00 4.47
C VAL A 461 18.50 -2.75 5.64
N LEU A 462 19.25 -3.69 6.23
CA LEU A 462 18.82 -4.37 7.46
C LEU A 462 18.71 -3.37 8.61
N HIS A 463 17.50 -3.26 9.16
CA HIS A 463 17.24 -2.43 10.33
C HIS A 463 18.06 -2.91 11.54
N LYS A 464 18.68 -1.96 12.28
CA LYS A 464 19.60 -2.20 13.41
C LYS A 464 20.93 -2.92 13.06
N GLY A 465 21.20 -3.15 11.77
CA GLY A 465 22.42 -3.81 11.31
C GLY A 465 22.51 -5.26 11.78
N ILE A 466 23.68 -5.89 11.62
CA ILE A 466 23.84 -7.33 11.90
C ILE A 466 23.66 -7.69 13.39
N ASP A 467 23.87 -6.73 14.29
CA ASP A 467 23.82 -6.97 15.74
C ASP A 467 22.45 -7.44 16.22
N VAL A 468 21.37 -7.06 15.51
CA VAL A 468 20.00 -7.51 15.81
C VAL A 468 19.85 -9.03 15.73
N LEU A 469 20.74 -9.70 14.98
CA LEU A 469 20.73 -11.14 14.77
C LEU A 469 21.55 -11.92 15.80
N ARG A 470 22.25 -11.27 16.73
CA ARG A 470 23.13 -11.96 17.70
C ARG A 470 22.39 -12.97 18.58
N ASN A 471 21.15 -12.65 18.95
CA ASN A 471 20.30 -13.53 19.76
C ASN A 471 19.52 -14.53 18.91
N THR A 472 19.74 -14.53 17.59
CA THR A 472 19.17 -15.51 16.66
C THR A 472 20.17 -16.63 16.39
N SER A 473 19.70 -17.83 16.09
CA SER A 473 20.54 -18.99 15.76
C SER A 473 20.99 -19.01 14.28
N ILE A 474 20.98 -17.86 13.60
CA ILE A 474 21.15 -17.78 12.14
C ILE A 474 22.59 -17.45 11.76
N LEU A 475 23.35 -16.78 12.62
CA LEU A 475 24.75 -16.45 12.33
C LEU A 475 25.61 -17.73 12.32
N THR A 476 26.42 -17.87 11.27
CA THR A 476 27.31 -19.01 11.05
C THR A 476 28.74 -18.52 10.83
N ILE A 477 29.73 -19.37 11.10
CA ILE A 477 31.11 -19.09 10.71
C ILE A 477 31.27 -19.61 9.27
N PRO A 478 31.71 -18.78 8.31
CA PRO A 478 31.92 -19.26 6.95
C PRO A 478 32.99 -20.37 6.96
N PRO A 479 32.93 -21.35 6.04
CA PRO A 479 33.95 -22.38 5.94
C PRO A 479 35.32 -21.72 5.82
N ALA A 480 36.32 -22.21 6.56
CA ALA A 480 37.70 -21.81 6.28
C ALA A 480 38.00 -22.19 4.83
N ASP A 481 38.53 -21.27 4.04
CA ASP A 481 39.08 -21.59 2.72
C ASP A 481 40.12 -22.72 2.93
N ILE A 482 39.81 -23.93 2.48
CA ILE A 482 40.73 -25.09 2.47
C ILE A 482 41.64 -24.97 1.25
#